data_AF-H0E1T4-F1
#
_entry.id   AF-H0E1T4-F1
#
_cell.length_a   1.000
_cell.length_b   1.000
_cell.length_c   1.000
_cell.angle_alpha   90.00
_cell.angle_beta   90.00
_cell.angle_gamma   90.00
#
_symmetry.space_group_name_H-M   'P 1'
#
loop_
_entity.id
_entity.type
_entity.pdbx_description
1 polymer ?
#
loop_
_entity_poly.entity_id
_entity_poly.type
_entity_poly.pdbx_seq_one_letter_code
_entity_poly.pdbx_strand_id
1 'polypeptide(L)'
;MSRCRIVPLLLLALAVGGCGGSSDDGSGYVRDWTTACRNLQVTERQLRVAVARVGAGARPTTPSRSARRIRPAFERYATATSATLRGLRAIEAPDRWADYDRAADRALTTLDDQLQQARRSLAAGDLAALRTLATAVRTARVPAAPADLAGRLTACRGVL
;
A
#
# COMPACT_ATOMS: atom_id res chain seq x y z
N MET A 1 -22.56 -7.64 43.33
CA MET A 1 -23.57 -7.14 42.38
C MET A 1 -23.30 -5.66 42.15
N SER A 2 -22.65 -5.29 41.03
CA SER A 2 -22.40 -3.87 40.71
C SER A 2 -22.85 -3.60 39.28
N ARG A 3 -23.91 -2.80 39.16
CA ARG A 3 -24.48 -2.34 37.89
C ARG A 3 -23.67 -1.13 37.41
N CYS A 4 -23.09 -1.21 36.22
CA CYS A 4 -22.45 -0.07 35.57
C CYS A 4 -23.52 0.72 34.79
N ARG A 5 -23.59 2.04 35.07
CA ARG A 5 -24.52 2.98 34.44
C ARG A 5 -24.11 3.26 33.00
N ILE A 6 -25.09 3.32 32.11
CA ILE A 6 -24.96 3.72 30.71
C ILE A 6 -24.73 5.24 30.66
N VAL A 7 -23.62 5.66 30.06
CA VAL A 7 -23.40 7.05 29.60
C VAL A 7 -23.54 7.04 28.08
N PRO A 8 -24.53 7.74 27.50
CA PRO A 8 -24.60 7.93 26.06
C PRO A 8 -23.83 9.20 25.72
N LEU A 9 -22.67 9.06 25.08
CA LEU A 9 -22.00 10.20 24.45
C LEU A 9 -21.34 9.75 23.16
N LEU A 10 -21.91 10.27 22.06
CA LEU A 10 -21.33 10.30 20.73
C LEU A 10 -19.88 10.81 20.83
N LEU A 11 -18.93 9.93 20.56
CA LEU A 11 -17.60 10.30 20.10
C LEU A 11 -17.25 9.40 18.92
N LEU A 12 -17.39 9.96 17.72
CA LEU A 12 -16.60 9.55 16.56
C LEU A 12 -15.12 9.74 16.93
N ALA A 13 -14.44 8.66 17.28
CA ALA A 13 -12.99 8.62 17.31
C ALA A 13 -12.54 7.16 17.19
N LEU A 14 -11.97 6.83 16.03
CA LEU A 14 -10.95 5.80 15.82
C LEU A 14 -10.96 4.66 16.85
N ALA A 15 -11.87 3.71 16.68
CA ALA A 15 -11.74 2.41 17.28
C ALA A 15 -10.60 1.64 16.59
N VAL A 16 -9.35 2.06 16.84
CA VAL A 16 -8.24 1.11 16.99
C VAL A 16 -8.46 0.46 18.36
N GLY A 17 -9.57 -0.27 18.47
CA GLY A 17 -9.94 -1.02 19.64
C GLY A 17 -9.10 -2.28 19.68
N GLY A 18 -7.92 -2.17 20.28
CA GLY A 18 -7.33 -3.31 20.97
C GLY A 18 -8.30 -3.73 22.08
N CYS A 19 -9.04 -4.81 21.85
CA CYS A 19 -9.82 -5.47 22.89
C CYS A 19 -10.13 -6.91 22.45
N GLY A 20 -9.47 -7.88 23.09
CA GLY A 20 -10.00 -9.23 23.26
C GLY A 20 -9.33 -10.35 22.45
N GLY A 21 -8.56 -11.18 23.15
CA GLY A 21 -8.36 -12.58 22.79
C GLY A 21 -7.04 -12.90 22.11
N SER A 22 -6.04 -13.24 22.92
CA SER A 22 -4.76 -13.81 22.49
C SER A 22 -4.99 -15.18 21.85
N SER A 23 -5.21 -15.19 20.54
CA SER A 23 -4.92 -16.35 19.70
C SER A 23 -3.69 -15.96 18.91
N ASP A 24 -2.53 -16.49 19.30
CA ASP A 24 -1.24 -16.31 18.61
C ASP A 24 -1.19 -17.13 17.29
N ASP A 25 -2.32 -17.14 16.58
CA ASP A 25 -2.53 -17.85 15.33
C ASP A 25 -2.18 -16.98 14.12
N GLY A 26 -1.64 -15.78 14.34
CA GLY A 26 -1.27 -14.81 13.31
C GLY A 26 -2.45 -14.25 12.52
N SER A 27 -3.70 -14.40 13.00
CA SER A 27 -4.89 -13.88 12.31
C SER A 27 -4.90 -12.36 12.16
N GLY A 28 -4.44 -11.62 13.17
CA GLY A 28 -4.27 -10.16 13.11
C GLY A 28 -3.31 -9.75 11.99
N TYR A 29 -2.11 -10.31 12.00
CA TYR A 29 -1.10 -10.11 10.97
C TYR A 29 -1.65 -10.37 9.56
N VAL A 30 -2.32 -11.52 9.34
CA VAL A 30 -2.93 -11.88 8.06
C VAL A 30 -3.99 -10.86 7.62
N ARG A 31 -4.85 -10.42 8.56
CA ARG A 31 -5.91 -9.43 8.28
C ARG A 31 -5.32 -8.10 7.85
N ASP A 32 -4.27 -7.65 8.53
CA ASP A 32 -3.67 -6.34 8.29
C ASP A 32 -2.93 -6.33 6.95
N TRP A 33 -2.17 -7.39 6.64
CA TRP A 33 -1.60 -7.63 5.31
C TRP A 33 -2.66 -7.70 4.21
N THR A 34 -3.74 -8.45 4.44
CA THR A 34 -4.86 -8.58 3.48
C THR A 34 -5.50 -7.22 3.18
N THR A 35 -5.70 -6.40 4.22
CA THR A 35 -6.28 -5.06 4.09
C THR A 35 -5.35 -4.14 3.31
N ALA A 36 -4.06 -4.16 3.61
CA ALA A 36 -3.06 -3.39 2.90
C ALA A 36 -3.01 -3.76 1.40
N CYS A 37 -3.00 -5.06 1.07
CA CYS A 37 -3.00 -5.52 -0.32
C CYS A 37 -4.25 -5.08 -1.09
N ARG A 38 -5.43 -5.11 -0.45
CA ARG A 38 -6.67 -4.58 -1.06
C ARG A 38 -6.59 -3.08 -1.31
N ASN A 39 -6.08 -2.32 -0.35
CA ASN A 39 -5.90 -0.87 -0.49
C ASN A 39 -4.96 -0.56 -1.66
N LEU A 40 -3.81 -1.25 -1.74
CA LEU A 40 -2.87 -1.10 -2.85
C LEU A 40 -3.52 -1.38 -4.21
N GLN A 41 -4.31 -2.46 -4.35
CA GLN A 41 -5.03 -2.76 -5.59
C GLN A 41 -6.05 -1.67 -5.98
N VAL A 42 -6.73 -1.08 -5.00
CA VAL A 42 -7.69 0.00 -5.26
C VAL A 42 -6.96 1.25 -5.71
N THR A 43 -5.90 1.65 -5.00
CA THR A 43 -5.11 2.83 -5.34
C THR A 43 -4.43 2.67 -6.71
N GLU A 44 -3.89 1.50 -7.00
CA GLU A 44 -3.29 1.20 -8.31
C GLU A 44 -4.31 1.31 -9.44
N ARG A 45 -5.51 0.73 -9.26
CA ARG A 45 -6.61 0.86 -10.25
C ARG A 45 -6.97 2.33 -10.51
N GLN A 46 -7.06 3.14 -9.46
CA GLN A 46 -7.33 4.57 -9.59
C GLN A 46 -6.23 5.30 -10.39
N LEU A 47 -4.96 4.98 -10.15
CA LEU A 47 -3.85 5.53 -10.92
C LEU A 47 -3.92 5.11 -12.39
N ARG A 48 -4.14 3.81 -12.68
CA ARG A 48 -4.27 3.30 -14.05
C ARG A 48 -5.39 4.00 -14.81
N VAL A 49 -6.56 4.19 -14.19
CA VAL A 49 -7.68 4.95 -14.78
C VAL A 49 -7.29 6.40 -15.06
N ALA A 50 -6.58 7.07 -14.15
CA ALA A 50 -6.14 8.43 -14.35
C ALA A 50 -5.11 8.55 -15.50
N VAL A 51 -4.14 7.65 -15.56
CA VAL A 51 -3.14 7.59 -16.64
C VAL A 51 -3.83 7.32 -17.99
N ALA A 52 -4.76 6.37 -18.06
CA ALA A 52 -5.51 6.06 -19.27
C ALA A 52 -6.34 7.27 -19.77
N ARG A 53 -6.99 8.01 -18.87
CA ARG A 53 -7.73 9.24 -19.21
C ARG A 53 -6.82 10.32 -19.80
N VAL A 54 -5.61 10.46 -19.28
CA VAL A 54 -4.64 11.41 -19.83
C VAL A 54 -4.10 10.93 -21.18
N GLY A 55 -3.83 9.63 -21.32
CA GLY A 55 -3.38 9.02 -22.58
C GLY A 55 -4.40 9.12 -23.72
N ALA A 56 -5.69 8.93 -23.43
CA ALA A 56 -6.77 9.01 -24.42
C ALA A 56 -7.01 10.43 -24.98
N GLY A 57 -6.58 11.47 -24.28
CA GLY A 57 -6.80 12.88 -24.66
C GLY A 57 -5.52 13.68 -24.96
N ALA A 58 -4.34 13.06 -24.93
CA ALA A 58 -3.07 13.74 -25.17
C ALA A 58 -2.51 13.34 -26.54
N ARG A 59 -2.39 14.31 -27.46
CA ARG A 59 -1.44 14.15 -28.57
C ARG A 59 -0.03 14.00 -27.97
N PRO A 60 0.79 13.02 -28.41
CA PRO A 60 2.05 12.63 -27.76
C PRO A 60 3.16 13.71 -27.74
N THR A 61 2.92 14.92 -28.23
CA THR A 61 3.97 15.90 -28.54
C THR A 61 4.32 16.87 -27.40
N THR A 62 3.72 16.79 -26.21
CA THR A 62 4.13 17.64 -25.06
C THR A 62 4.16 16.88 -23.72
N PRO A 63 5.28 16.19 -23.40
CA PRO A 63 5.46 15.44 -22.15
C PRO A 63 5.14 16.25 -20.88
N SER A 64 5.49 17.53 -20.86
CA SER A 64 5.29 18.43 -19.72
C SER A 64 3.82 18.78 -19.43
N ARG A 65 2.92 18.78 -20.43
CA ARG A 65 1.47 18.93 -20.21
C ARG A 65 0.86 17.65 -19.65
N SER A 66 1.27 16.50 -20.18
CA SER A 66 0.81 15.19 -19.71
C SER A 66 1.27 14.93 -18.26
N ALA A 67 2.50 15.30 -17.91
CA ALA A 67 3.00 15.26 -16.53
C ALA A 67 2.12 16.06 -15.57
N ARG A 68 1.79 17.31 -15.91
CA ARG A 68 0.91 18.17 -15.09
C ARG A 68 -0.49 17.58 -14.89
N ARG A 69 -1.04 16.90 -15.90
CA ARG A 69 -2.37 16.26 -15.81
C ARG A 69 -2.35 14.99 -14.96
N ILE A 70 -1.26 14.21 -15.01
CA ILE A 70 -1.12 12.96 -14.24
C ILE A 70 -0.74 13.25 -12.78
N ARG A 71 0.05 14.30 -12.53
CA ARG A 71 0.62 14.62 -11.21
C ARG A 71 -0.39 14.58 -10.05
N PRO A 72 -1.59 15.19 -10.12
CA PRO A 72 -2.53 15.13 -9.00
C PRO A 72 -3.07 13.73 -8.69
N ALA A 73 -3.18 12.87 -9.71
CA ALA A 73 -3.58 11.48 -9.51
C ALA A 73 -2.42 10.66 -8.95
N PHE A 74 -1.21 10.88 -9.46
CA PHE A 74 0.00 10.22 -8.98
C PHE A 74 0.33 10.61 -7.53
N GLU A 75 0.19 11.88 -7.15
CA GLU A 75 0.42 12.33 -5.76
C GLU A 75 -0.53 11.66 -4.76
N ARG A 76 -1.81 11.51 -5.14
CA ARG A 76 -2.81 10.77 -4.35
C ARG A 76 -2.43 9.29 -4.24
N TYR A 77 -2.05 8.68 -5.35
CA TYR A 77 -1.55 7.31 -5.37
C TYR A 77 -0.35 7.15 -4.44
N ALA A 78 0.67 7.99 -4.62
CA ALA A 78 1.91 7.88 -3.89
C ALA A 78 1.71 8.10 -2.38
N THR A 79 0.89 9.08 -1.99
CA THR A 79 0.56 9.31 -0.58
C THR A 79 -0.14 8.10 0.06
N ALA A 80 -1.14 7.54 -0.61
CA ALA A 80 -1.89 6.39 -0.11
C ALA A 80 -1.04 5.11 -0.06
N THR A 81 -0.23 4.88 -1.09
CA THR A 81 0.70 3.75 -1.15
C THR A 81 1.75 3.89 -0.04
N SER A 82 2.42 5.03 0.12
CA SER A 82 3.40 5.25 1.20
C SER A 82 2.80 5.11 2.60
N ALA A 83 1.55 5.53 2.81
CA ALA A 83 0.85 5.30 4.08
C ALA A 83 0.61 3.80 4.33
N THR A 84 0.20 3.07 3.29
CA THR A 84 -0.04 1.63 3.38
C THR A 84 1.26 0.84 3.61
N LEU A 85 2.34 1.19 2.89
CA LEU A 85 3.67 0.58 3.07
C LEU A 85 4.19 0.81 4.49
N ARG A 86 4.10 2.04 5.01
CA ARG A 86 4.47 2.32 6.41
C ARG A 86 3.61 1.57 7.42
N GLY A 87 2.31 1.44 7.15
CA GLY A 87 1.41 0.63 7.97
C GLY A 87 1.85 -0.83 8.03
N LEU A 88 2.17 -1.44 6.87
CA LEU A 88 2.66 -2.82 6.77
C LEU A 88 3.94 -3.04 7.59
N ARG A 89 4.89 -2.10 7.50
CA ARG A 89 6.18 -2.18 8.20
C ARG A 89 6.06 -2.01 9.73
N ALA A 90 4.92 -1.54 10.22
CA ALA A 90 4.64 -1.38 11.64
C ALA A 90 3.84 -2.56 12.22
N ILE A 91 3.46 -3.55 11.41
CA ILE A 91 2.77 -4.75 11.88
C ILE A 91 3.79 -5.65 12.57
N GLU A 92 3.47 -6.12 13.76
CA GLU A 92 4.27 -7.12 14.46
C GLU A 92 3.98 -8.51 13.89
N ALA A 93 5.03 -9.16 13.36
CA ALA A 93 4.92 -10.51 12.83
C ALA A 93 5.01 -11.57 13.93
N PRO A 94 4.17 -12.62 13.90
CA PRO A 94 4.39 -13.82 14.70
C PRO A 94 5.77 -14.42 14.41
N ASP A 95 6.41 -15.02 15.41
CA ASP A 95 7.78 -15.58 15.30
C ASP A 95 7.98 -16.47 14.07
N ARG A 96 6.99 -17.33 13.77
CA ARG A 96 7.03 -18.24 12.63
C ARG A 96 7.09 -17.57 11.25
N TRP A 97 6.77 -16.28 11.16
CA TRP A 97 6.82 -15.47 9.93
C TRP A 97 7.79 -14.29 10.03
N ALA A 98 8.56 -14.16 11.11
CA ALA A 98 9.48 -13.05 11.32
C ALA A 98 10.53 -12.92 10.20
N ASP A 99 11.01 -14.04 9.66
CA ASP A 99 11.97 -14.04 8.54
C ASP A 99 11.37 -13.47 7.25
N TYR A 100 10.13 -13.87 6.96
CA TYR A 100 9.37 -13.35 5.83
C TYR A 100 9.13 -11.86 6.00
N ASP A 101 8.68 -11.42 7.19
CA ASP A 101 8.36 -10.03 7.48
C ASP A 101 9.60 -9.13 7.36
N ARG A 102 10.75 -9.53 7.91
CA ARG A 102 12.03 -8.80 7.75
C ARG A 102 12.47 -8.69 6.29
N ALA A 103 12.27 -9.73 5.50
CA ALA A 103 12.60 -9.69 4.08
C ALA A 103 11.59 -8.83 3.29
N ALA A 104 10.31 -8.87 3.67
CA ALA A 104 9.27 -8.03 3.10
C ALA A 104 9.50 -6.54 3.42
N ASP A 105 9.84 -6.18 4.66
CA ASP A 105 10.13 -4.79 5.08
C ASP A 105 11.20 -4.13 4.19
N ARG A 106 12.26 -4.86 3.83
CA ARG A 106 13.30 -4.37 2.91
C ARG A 106 12.75 -4.09 1.51
N ALA A 107 11.91 -4.98 0.99
CA ALA A 107 11.26 -4.78 -0.30
C ALA A 107 10.28 -3.60 -0.25
N LEU A 108 9.48 -3.48 0.82
CA LEU A 108 8.54 -2.38 1.03
C LEU A 108 9.25 -1.03 1.17
N THR A 109 10.39 -0.99 1.85
CA THR A 109 11.24 0.21 1.96
C THR A 109 11.76 0.63 0.59
N THR A 110 12.29 -0.32 -0.19
CA THR A 110 12.76 -0.06 -1.56
C THR A 110 11.64 0.47 -2.45
N LEU A 111 10.44 -0.09 -2.34
CA LEU A 111 9.25 0.37 -3.06
C LEU A 111 8.87 1.81 -2.68
N ASP A 112 8.88 2.15 -1.39
CA ASP A 112 8.57 3.51 -0.94
C ASP A 112 9.61 4.53 -1.44
N ASP A 113 10.90 4.17 -1.42
CA ASP A 113 11.96 5.03 -1.95
C ASP A 113 11.80 5.30 -3.46
N GLN A 114 11.52 4.26 -4.24
CA GLN A 114 11.25 4.36 -5.68
C GLN A 114 9.99 5.20 -5.94
N LEU A 115 8.97 5.08 -5.10
CA LEU A 115 7.77 5.89 -5.16
C LEU A 115 8.06 7.37 -4.87
N GLN A 116 8.84 7.69 -3.84
CA GLN A 116 9.26 9.07 -3.56
C GLN A 116 10.14 9.64 -4.69
N GLN A 117 11.02 8.81 -5.28
CA GLN A 117 11.81 9.22 -6.44
C GLN A 117 10.91 9.58 -7.62
N ALA A 118 9.92 8.73 -7.94
CA ALA A 118 8.97 9.00 -9.01
C ALA A 118 8.12 10.26 -8.74
N ARG A 119 7.75 10.56 -7.49
CA ARG A 119 7.07 11.81 -7.13
C ARG A 119 7.93 13.03 -7.47
N ARG A 120 9.19 13.03 -7.04
CA ARG A 120 10.14 14.13 -7.31
C ARG A 120 10.35 14.34 -8.81
N SER A 121 10.57 13.26 -9.55
CA SER A 121 10.74 13.33 -11.02
C SER A 121 9.48 13.83 -11.73
N LEU A 122 8.30 13.38 -11.33
CA LEU A 122 7.05 13.84 -11.93
C LEU A 122 6.76 15.32 -11.59
N ALA A 123 7.15 15.78 -10.40
CA ALA A 123 7.10 17.20 -10.04
C ALA A 123 8.01 18.04 -10.96
N ALA A 124 9.16 17.50 -11.38
CA ALA A 124 10.05 18.08 -12.38
C ALA A 124 9.55 17.93 -13.84
N GLY A 125 8.42 17.25 -14.07
CA GLY A 125 7.83 17.07 -15.40
C GLY A 125 8.33 15.84 -16.17
N ASP A 126 9.12 14.97 -15.53
CA ASP A 126 9.63 13.74 -16.14
C ASP A 126 8.62 12.59 -16.03
N LEU A 127 8.00 12.25 -17.16
CA LEU A 127 7.08 11.12 -17.28
C LEU A 127 7.78 9.76 -17.37
N ALA A 128 9.07 9.72 -17.74
CA ALA A 128 9.81 8.47 -17.84
C ALA A 128 9.95 7.80 -16.47
N ALA A 129 9.99 8.60 -15.39
CA ALA A 129 10.01 8.11 -14.01
C ALA A 129 8.82 7.21 -13.65
N LEU A 130 7.63 7.39 -14.26
CA LEU A 130 6.50 6.49 -14.06
C LEU A 130 6.75 5.10 -14.65
N ARG A 131 7.49 5.01 -15.76
CA ARG A 131 7.91 3.74 -16.35
C ARG A 131 8.98 3.08 -15.49
N THR A 132 9.94 3.84 -14.99
CA THR A 132 10.96 3.36 -14.05
C THR A 132 10.32 2.81 -12.79
N LEU A 133 9.36 3.51 -12.19
CA LEU A 133 8.60 3.00 -11.05
C LEU A 133 7.85 1.70 -11.38
N ALA A 134 7.18 1.64 -12.53
CA ALA A 134 6.46 0.42 -12.93
C ALA A 134 7.40 -0.78 -13.15
N THR A 135 8.63 -0.55 -13.60
CA THR A 135 9.68 -1.58 -13.65
C THR A 135 10.15 -1.93 -12.26
N ALA A 136 10.44 -0.93 -11.42
CA ALA A 136 10.90 -1.12 -10.05
C ALA A 136 9.90 -1.94 -9.23
N VAL A 137 8.59 -1.67 -9.36
CA VAL A 137 7.53 -2.45 -8.72
C VAL A 137 7.53 -3.91 -9.18
N ARG A 138 7.76 -4.16 -10.48
CA ARG A 138 7.85 -5.53 -11.03
C ARG A 138 9.13 -6.26 -10.58
N THR A 139 10.21 -5.54 -10.33
CA THR A 139 11.50 -6.11 -9.93
C THR A 139 11.71 -6.16 -8.43
N ALA A 140 10.96 -5.36 -7.66
CA ALA A 140 10.95 -5.40 -6.20
C ALA A 140 10.34 -6.72 -5.79
N ARG A 141 11.19 -7.73 -5.61
CA ARG A 141 10.78 -9.06 -5.18
C ARG A 141 10.45 -8.97 -3.70
N VAL A 142 9.17 -8.82 -3.38
CA VAL A 142 8.71 -9.27 -2.08
C VAL A 142 9.02 -10.76 -2.01
N PRO A 143 9.66 -11.26 -0.94
CA PRO A 143 9.95 -12.68 -0.81
C PRO A 143 8.65 -13.48 -0.95
N ALA A 144 8.77 -14.72 -1.46
CA ALA A 144 7.62 -15.62 -1.45
C ALA A 144 7.17 -15.86 -0.01
N ALA A 145 5.87 -15.69 0.26
CA ALA A 145 5.31 -16.02 1.56
C ALA A 145 5.45 -17.54 1.81
N PRO A 146 5.76 -17.97 3.05
CA PRO A 146 5.73 -19.39 3.41
C PRO A 146 4.34 -19.98 3.17
N ALA A 147 4.24 -21.27 2.87
CA ALA A 147 3.03 -21.89 2.33
C ALA A 147 1.78 -21.69 3.20
N ASP A 148 1.95 -21.75 4.53
CA ASP A 148 0.90 -21.54 5.53
C ASP A 148 0.38 -20.09 5.55
N LEU A 149 1.24 -19.12 5.25
CA LEU A 149 0.88 -17.71 5.09
C LEU A 149 0.33 -17.41 3.69
N ALA A 150 0.93 -17.97 2.63
CA ALA A 150 0.56 -17.76 1.24
C ALA A 150 -0.88 -18.18 0.93
N GLY A 151 -1.36 -19.26 1.58
CA GLY A 151 -2.76 -19.68 1.51
C GLY A 151 -3.74 -18.69 2.13
N ARG A 152 -3.27 -17.85 3.05
CA ARG A 152 -4.07 -16.85 3.78
C ARG A 152 -3.99 -15.45 3.16
N LEU A 153 -2.87 -15.10 2.52
CA LEU A 153 -2.64 -13.82 1.84
C LEU A 153 -3.09 -13.82 0.37
N THR A 154 -4.21 -14.46 0.05
CA THR A 154 -4.70 -14.56 -1.34
C THR A 154 -4.97 -13.20 -1.99
N ALA A 155 -5.39 -12.20 -1.19
CA ALA A 155 -5.61 -10.83 -1.66
C ALA A 155 -4.33 -10.12 -2.11
N CYS A 156 -3.16 -10.60 -1.69
CA CYS A 156 -1.86 -10.05 -2.08
C CYS A 156 -1.34 -10.63 -3.39
N ARG A 157 -1.99 -11.67 -3.94
CA ARG A 157 -1.60 -12.24 -5.24
C ARG A 157 -1.70 -11.18 -6.33
N GLY A 158 -0.57 -10.93 -7.01
CA GLY A 158 -0.48 -9.94 -8.09
C GLY A 158 -0.31 -8.50 -7.63
N VAL A 159 -0.16 -8.26 -6.31
CA VAL A 159 0.17 -6.95 -5.72
C VAL A 159 1.63 -6.92 -5.26
N LEU A 160 2.09 -8.05 -4.71
CA LEU A 160 3.41 -8.29 -4.14
C LEU A 160 4.06 -9.50 -4.82
#